data_AF-A0A1V3L6Y9-F1
#
_entry.id   AF-A0A1V3L6Y9-F1
#
_cell.length_a   1.000
_cell.length_b   1.000
_cell.length_c   1.000
_cell.angle_alpha   90.00
_cell.angle_beta   90.00
_cell.angle_gamma   90.00
#
_symmetry.space_group_name_H-M   'P 1'
#
loop_
_entity.id
_entity.type
_entity.pdbx_description
1 polymer ?
#
loop_
_entity_poly.entity_id
_entity_poly.type
_entity_poly.pdbx_seq_one_letter_code
_entity_poly.pdbx_strand_id
1 'polypeptide(L)'
;MNLYDFQKLLLNRNEIEQALGINLTLDKTLTFDEQDLDDYAMFSTIPIESATAIFLGINPRLPNQYKKHPRYWTVFNAVETAVRRGEINAEITQDFDINGNEIQFDISLTHDTAKAWAKTHGLKWGVPPYRPIILSDKDLEFNQSTTDTEKDEIIEDLRTQNTELKVRIAELESQPQKQNAVNYDDFSIYGHTSENLEHLFHIAMKISNKCDPDNLYSYPTEQQIKNYLTKYSNVSGKVAQAIYSIITPEKVKFRGKKPEGVETFRGFI
;
A
#
# COMPACT_ATOMS: atom_id res chain seq x y z
N MET A 1 3.14 -6.25 -22.60
CA MET A 1 3.26 -7.71 -22.40
C MET A 1 3.92 -8.26 -23.65
N ASN A 2 5.18 -8.69 -23.50
CA ASN A 2 6.08 -8.97 -24.62
C ASN A 2 5.99 -10.47 -24.96
N LEU A 3 6.15 -10.85 -26.23
CA LEU A 3 6.07 -12.24 -26.72
C LEU A 3 7.02 -13.21 -25.98
N TYR A 4 7.99 -12.66 -25.23
CA TYR A 4 9.00 -13.37 -24.45
C TYR A 4 8.53 -13.88 -23.08
N ASP A 5 7.38 -13.43 -22.56
CA ASP A 5 6.91 -13.88 -21.24
C ASP A 5 6.45 -15.34 -21.25
N PHE A 6 5.99 -15.86 -22.40
CA PHE A 6 5.63 -17.28 -22.56
C PHE A 6 6.82 -18.23 -22.59
N GLN A 7 8.04 -17.75 -22.84
CA GLN A 7 9.24 -18.61 -22.81
C GLN A 7 9.71 -18.95 -21.39
N LYS A 8 9.17 -18.29 -20.36
CA LYS A 8 9.54 -18.52 -18.95
C LYS A 8 8.52 -19.32 -18.15
N LEU A 9 7.36 -19.66 -18.73
CA LEU A 9 6.51 -20.71 -18.17
C LEU A 9 7.13 -22.05 -18.58
N LEU A 10 7.81 -22.69 -17.61
CA LEU A 10 8.39 -24.03 -17.68
C LEU A 10 7.29 -25.10 -17.77
N LEU A 11 6.43 -25.01 -18.77
CA LEU A 11 5.47 -26.05 -19.12
C LEU A 11 5.92 -26.63 -20.44
N ASN A 12 6.62 -27.76 -20.36
CA ASN A 12 7.09 -28.47 -21.54
C ASN A 12 5.87 -29.01 -22.29
N ARG A 13 5.62 -28.45 -23.48
CA ARG A 13 4.50 -28.84 -24.33
C ARG A 13 4.44 -30.35 -24.56
N ASN A 14 5.58 -31.01 -24.75
CA ASN A 14 5.61 -32.46 -24.96
C ASN A 14 5.14 -33.23 -23.74
N GLU A 15 5.44 -32.75 -22.53
CA GLU A 15 4.98 -33.40 -21.29
C GLU A 15 3.47 -33.25 -21.12
N ILE A 16 2.90 -32.09 -21.49
CA ILE A 16 1.45 -31.87 -21.48
C ILE A 16 0.75 -32.74 -22.53
N GLU A 17 1.25 -32.76 -23.76
CA GLU A 17 0.69 -33.57 -24.85
C GLU A 17 0.72 -35.08 -24.50
N GLN A 18 1.80 -35.56 -23.88
CA GLN A 18 1.90 -36.94 -23.41
C GLN A 18 0.97 -37.24 -22.23
N ALA A 19 0.90 -36.35 -21.24
CA ALA A 19 0.06 -36.55 -20.06
C ALA A 19 -1.44 -36.54 -20.42
N LEU A 20 -1.84 -35.69 -21.37
CA LEU A 20 -3.23 -35.54 -21.80
C LEU A 20 -3.60 -36.43 -23.00
N GLY A 21 -2.62 -37.03 -23.67
CA GLY A 21 -2.84 -37.86 -24.87
C GLY A 21 -3.36 -37.07 -26.09
N ILE A 22 -3.11 -35.76 -26.15
CA ILE A 22 -3.56 -34.87 -27.22
C ILE A 22 -2.38 -34.20 -27.92
N ASN A 23 -2.57 -33.73 -29.15
CA ASN A 23 -1.59 -32.93 -29.88
C ASN A 23 -2.09 -31.47 -29.98
N LEU A 24 -1.31 -30.51 -29.47
CA LEU A 24 -1.70 -29.10 -29.39
C LEU A 24 -1.29 -28.37 -30.68
N THR A 25 -2.06 -28.45 -31.75
CA THR A 25 -1.80 -27.68 -32.97
C THR A 25 -2.09 -26.18 -32.78
N LEU A 26 -1.09 -25.33 -33.04
CA LEU A 26 -1.25 -23.88 -33.05
C LEU A 26 -1.81 -23.45 -34.40
N ASP A 27 -3.14 -23.45 -34.54
CA ASP A 27 -3.78 -22.94 -35.75
C ASP A 27 -3.74 -21.40 -35.76
N LYS A 28 -2.88 -20.86 -36.64
CA LYS A 28 -2.65 -19.41 -36.78
C LYS A 28 -3.67 -18.69 -37.66
N THR A 29 -4.70 -19.38 -38.14
CA THR A 29 -5.66 -18.80 -39.10
C THR A 29 -7.05 -19.40 -38.90
N LEU A 30 -7.78 -18.96 -37.87
CA LEU A 30 -9.21 -19.27 -37.73
C LEU A 30 -10.03 -18.03 -38.11
N THR A 31 -10.59 -18.04 -39.33
CA THR A 31 -11.75 -17.22 -39.69
C THR A 31 -12.93 -17.56 -38.78
N PHE A 32 -13.84 -16.60 -38.55
CA PHE A 32 -14.88 -16.67 -37.51
C PHE A 32 -15.72 -17.97 -37.52
N ASP A 33 -15.92 -18.59 -38.68
CA ASP A 33 -16.76 -19.78 -38.80
C ASP A 33 -16.12 -21.07 -38.22
N GLU A 34 -14.82 -21.06 -37.89
CA GLU A 34 -14.09 -22.20 -37.32
C GLU A 34 -13.55 -21.89 -35.91
N GLN A 35 -14.02 -20.83 -35.26
CA GLN A 35 -13.54 -20.49 -33.93
C GLN A 35 -14.23 -21.34 -32.86
N ASP A 36 -13.43 -22.20 -32.24
CA ASP A 36 -13.84 -22.96 -31.09
C ASP A 36 -14.09 -22.04 -29.89
N LEU A 37 -15.38 -21.79 -29.62
CA LEU A 37 -15.87 -21.08 -28.44
C LEU A 37 -15.94 -22.01 -27.22
N ASP A 38 -15.47 -23.26 -27.32
CA ASP A 38 -15.51 -24.24 -26.23
C ASP A 38 -14.83 -23.76 -24.95
N ASP A 39 -13.78 -22.95 -25.04
CA ASP A 39 -13.12 -22.38 -23.85
C ASP A 39 -14.09 -21.55 -23.01
N TYR A 40 -15.03 -20.85 -23.65
CA TYR A 40 -16.03 -20.04 -22.94
C TYR A 40 -17.02 -20.91 -22.16
N ALA A 41 -17.16 -22.20 -22.49
CA ALA A 41 -17.94 -23.13 -21.71
C ALA A 41 -17.31 -23.43 -20.34
N MET A 42 -16.02 -23.14 -20.12
CA MET A 42 -15.37 -23.38 -18.82
C MET A 42 -15.59 -22.25 -17.82
N PHE A 43 -16.07 -21.08 -18.26
CA PHE A 43 -16.31 -19.92 -17.41
C PHE A 43 -17.80 -19.77 -17.11
N SER A 44 -18.14 -19.59 -15.82
CA SER A 44 -19.53 -19.42 -15.37
C SER A 44 -20.16 -18.13 -15.88
N THR A 45 -19.34 -17.09 -16.02
CA THR A 45 -19.72 -15.77 -16.53
C THR A 45 -18.75 -15.34 -17.63
N ILE A 46 -19.25 -14.51 -18.56
CA ILE A 46 -18.52 -14.04 -19.74
C ILE A 46 -18.51 -12.51 -19.70
N PRO A 47 -17.33 -11.86 -19.74
CA PRO A 47 -17.23 -10.40 -19.78
C PRO A 47 -18.04 -9.79 -20.92
N ILE A 48 -18.65 -8.63 -20.68
CA ILE A 48 -19.49 -7.92 -21.64
C ILE A 48 -18.78 -7.65 -22.98
N GLU A 49 -17.47 -7.43 -22.98
CA GLU A 49 -16.67 -7.25 -24.20
C GLU A 49 -16.70 -8.51 -25.07
N SER A 50 -16.41 -9.66 -24.46
CA SER A 50 -16.39 -10.94 -25.14
C SER A 50 -17.80 -11.33 -25.59
N ALA A 51 -18.81 -11.14 -24.74
CA ALA A 51 -20.20 -11.37 -25.09
C ALA A 51 -20.64 -10.49 -26.28
N THR A 52 -20.24 -9.21 -26.30
CA THR A 52 -20.53 -8.28 -27.40
C THR A 52 -19.88 -8.72 -28.71
N ALA A 53 -18.62 -9.16 -28.66
CA ALA A 53 -17.94 -9.68 -29.84
C ALA A 53 -18.64 -10.94 -30.37
N ILE A 54 -19.04 -11.87 -29.48
CA ILE A 54 -19.81 -13.07 -29.82
C ILE A 54 -21.16 -12.71 -30.46
N PHE A 55 -21.90 -11.76 -29.89
CA PHE A 55 -23.18 -11.27 -30.43
C PHE A 55 -23.08 -10.77 -31.86
N LEU A 56 -21.96 -10.13 -32.19
CA LEU A 56 -21.68 -9.57 -33.51
C LEU A 56 -21.05 -10.57 -34.48
N GLY A 57 -20.74 -11.77 -34.01
CA GLY A 57 -20.06 -12.76 -34.81
C GLY A 57 -18.61 -12.41 -35.11
N ILE A 58 -17.88 -11.91 -34.10
CA ILE A 58 -16.48 -11.52 -34.21
C ILE A 58 -15.67 -12.29 -33.16
N ASN A 59 -14.39 -12.55 -33.44
CA ASN A 59 -13.50 -13.22 -32.50
C ASN A 59 -13.31 -12.41 -31.20
N PRO A 60 -13.76 -12.91 -30.04
CA PRO A 60 -13.60 -12.21 -28.76
C PRO A 60 -12.15 -12.21 -28.25
N ARG A 61 -11.25 -13.03 -28.80
CA ARG A 61 -9.81 -13.05 -28.43
C ARG A 61 -8.99 -11.94 -29.08
N LEU A 62 -9.57 -11.15 -29.99
CA LEU A 62 -8.88 -10.13 -30.78
C LEU A 62 -9.41 -8.70 -30.50
N PRO A 63 -9.07 -8.09 -29.35
CA PRO A 63 -9.60 -6.78 -28.92
C PRO A 63 -9.38 -5.65 -29.91
N ASN A 64 -8.25 -5.65 -30.59
CA ASN A 64 -7.94 -4.63 -31.61
C ASN A 64 -8.83 -4.73 -32.86
N GLN A 65 -9.49 -5.87 -33.07
CA GLN A 65 -10.36 -6.12 -34.22
C GLN A 65 -11.82 -5.91 -33.85
N TYR A 66 -12.31 -6.55 -32.78
CA TYR A 66 -13.75 -6.49 -32.46
C TYR A 66 -14.19 -5.08 -32.03
N LYS A 67 -13.34 -4.31 -31.35
CA LYS A 67 -13.67 -2.92 -30.93
C LYS A 67 -13.80 -1.95 -32.11
N LYS A 68 -13.32 -2.32 -33.30
CA LYS A 68 -13.45 -1.52 -34.53
C LYS A 68 -14.73 -1.81 -35.30
N HIS A 69 -15.50 -2.83 -34.91
CA HIS A 69 -16.72 -3.15 -35.62
C HIS A 69 -17.76 -2.03 -35.44
N PRO A 70 -18.42 -1.55 -36.51
CA PRO A 70 -19.28 -0.37 -36.45
C PRO A 70 -20.40 -0.44 -35.41
N ARG A 71 -20.89 -1.66 -35.11
CA ARG A 71 -21.97 -1.89 -34.14
C ARG A 71 -21.47 -2.28 -32.74
N TYR A 72 -20.16 -2.42 -32.52
CA TYR A 72 -19.60 -2.89 -31.25
C TYR A 72 -20.08 -2.04 -30.07
N TRP A 73 -19.76 -0.74 -30.09
CA TRP A 73 -20.12 0.16 -29.01
C TRP A 73 -21.64 0.35 -28.87
N THR A 74 -22.40 0.23 -29.96
CA THR A 74 -23.86 0.28 -29.89
C THR A 74 -24.42 -0.91 -29.12
N VAL A 75 -23.95 -2.13 -29.40
CA VAL A 75 -24.41 -3.34 -28.69
C VAL A 75 -23.88 -3.36 -27.26
N PHE A 76 -22.60 -3.03 -27.07
CA PHE A 76 -21.98 -2.91 -25.75
C PHE A 76 -22.77 -1.97 -24.84
N ASN A 77 -23.00 -0.73 -25.28
CA ASN A 77 -23.70 0.27 -24.48
C ASN A 77 -25.16 -0.11 -24.22
N ALA A 78 -25.81 -0.81 -25.16
CA ALA A 78 -27.18 -1.29 -24.96
C ALA A 78 -27.23 -2.35 -23.84
N VAL A 79 -26.29 -3.29 -23.84
CA VAL A 79 -26.17 -4.32 -22.79
C VAL A 79 -25.82 -3.67 -21.46
N GLU A 80 -24.83 -2.78 -21.42
CA GLU A 80 -24.44 -2.04 -20.22
C GLU A 80 -25.62 -1.26 -19.63
N THR A 81 -26.36 -0.55 -20.49
CA THR A 81 -27.54 0.23 -20.06
C THR A 81 -28.61 -0.67 -19.47
N ALA A 82 -28.87 -1.83 -20.07
CA ALA A 82 -29.84 -2.79 -19.57
C ALA A 82 -29.43 -3.35 -18.19
N VAL A 83 -28.14 -3.65 -17.99
CA VAL A 83 -27.60 -4.05 -16.68
C VAL A 83 -27.77 -2.94 -15.65
N ARG A 84 -27.34 -1.72 -15.97
CA ARG A 84 -27.44 -0.56 -15.04
C ARG A 84 -28.88 -0.22 -14.66
N ARG A 85 -29.86 -0.53 -15.52
CA ARG A 85 -31.30 -0.38 -15.25
C ARG A 85 -31.92 -1.57 -14.52
N GLY A 86 -31.17 -2.65 -14.29
CA GLY A 86 -31.69 -3.89 -13.70
C GLY A 86 -32.62 -4.67 -14.62
N GLU A 87 -32.57 -4.44 -15.93
CA GLU A 87 -33.37 -5.16 -16.93
C GLU A 87 -32.84 -6.58 -17.20
N ILE A 88 -31.53 -6.78 -17.02
CA ILE A 88 -30.86 -8.08 -17.12
C ILE A 88 -29.90 -8.30 -15.95
N ASN A 89 -29.77 -9.55 -15.51
CA ASN A 89 -28.89 -9.92 -14.41
C ASN A 89 -27.44 -10.04 -14.89
N ALA A 90 -26.50 -9.48 -14.13
CA ALA A 90 -25.08 -9.60 -14.39
C ALA A 90 -24.30 -9.66 -13.07
N GLU A 91 -23.11 -10.25 -13.13
CA GLU A 91 -22.09 -10.11 -12.12
C GLU A 91 -21.38 -8.77 -12.37
N ILE A 92 -21.38 -7.90 -11.35
CA ILE A 92 -20.84 -6.55 -11.44
C ILE A 92 -19.69 -6.42 -10.45
N THR A 93 -18.51 -6.06 -10.95
CA THR A 93 -17.38 -5.63 -10.12
C THR A 93 -17.29 -4.12 -10.23
N GLN A 94 -17.52 -3.42 -9.12
CA GLN A 94 -17.54 -1.96 -9.08
C GLN A 94 -16.58 -1.44 -8.02
N ASP A 95 -15.62 -0.61 -8.45
CA ASP A 95 -14.65 0.03 -7.57
C ASP A 95 -14.81 1.55 -7.58
N PHE A 96 -14.56 2.16 -6.42
CA PHE A 96 -14.66 3.61 -6.20
C PHE A 96 -13.34 4.19 -5.71
N ASP A 97 -13.05 5.43 -6.11
CA ASP A 97 -11.91 6.18 -5.58
C ASP A 97 -12.16 6.69 -4.15
N ILE A 98 -11.12 7.27 -3.55
CA ILE A 98 -11.20 7.89 -2.22
C ILE A 98 -12.22 9.05 -2.14
N ASN A 99 -12.67 9.56 -3.28
CA ASN A 99 -13.66 10.64 -3.38
C ASN A 99 -15.07 10.12 -3.70
N GLY A 100 -15.26 8.80 -3.81
CA GLY A 100 -16.53 8.17 -4.16
C GLY A 100 -16.87 8.18 -5.66
N ASN A 101 -15.92 8.49 -6.55
CA ASN A 101 -16.12 8.39 -7.98
C ASN A 101 -15.92 6.93 -8.45
N GLU A 102 -16.79 6.46 -9.34
CA GLU A 102 -16.65 5.14 -9.98
C GLU A 102 -15.35 5.11 -10.80
N ILE A 103 -14.41 4.22 -10.42
CA ILE A 103 -13.17 3.96 -11.16
C ILE A 103 -13.39 2.82 -12.15
N GLN A 104 -14.14 1.80 -11.75
CA GLN A 104 -14.29 0.55 -12.49
C GLN A 104 -15.73 0.07 -12.39
N PHE A 105 -16.26 -0.40 -13.51
CA PHE A 105 -17.59 -1.00 -13.62
C PHE A 105 -17.53 -2.13 -14.64
N ASP A 106 -17.05 -3.28 -14.18
CA ASP A 106 -16.92 -4.46 -15.03
C ASP A 106 -18.20 -5.29 -14.95
N ILE A 107 -18.71 -5.69 -16.11
CA ILE A 107 -19.92 -6.49 -16.25
C ILE A 107 -19.55 -7.85 -16.81
N SER A 108 -19.97 -8.92 -16.13
CA SER A 108 -19.92 -10.29 -16.64
C SER A 108 -21.31 -10.90 -16.68
N LEU A 109 -21.68 -11.48 -17.83
CA LEU A 109 -22.99 -12.07 -18.06
C LEU A 109 -22.94 -13.59 -17.87
N THR A 110 -23.96 -14.17 -17.24
CA THR A 110 -24.14 -15.63 -17.27
C THR A 110 -24.48 -16.09 -18.69
N HIS A 111 -24.17 -17.36 -19.00
CA HIS A 111 -24.50 -17.98 -20.29
C HIS A 111 -25.99 -17.84 -20.64
N ASP A 112 -26.86 -18.08 -19.67
CA ASP A 112 -28.31 -17.99 -19.87
C ASP A 112 -28.76 -16.56 -20.17
N THR A 113 -28.21 -15.57 -19.46
CA THR A 113 -28.54 -14.16 -19.70
C THR A 113 -28.07 -13.72 -21.08
N ALA A 114 -26.82 -14.03 -21.44
CA ALA A 114 -26.27 -13.65 -22.74
C ALA A 114 -27.02 -14.34 -23.89
N LYS A 115 -27.37 -15.62 -23.74
CA LYS A 115 -28.20 -16.37 -24.70
C LYS A 115 -29.60 -15.77 -24.85
N ALA A 116 -30.24 -15.42 -23.74
CA ALA A 116 -31.56 -14.80 -23.74
C ALA A 116 -31.54 -13.42 -24.43
N TRP A 117 -30.54 -12.59 -24.11
CA TRP A 117 -30.33 -11.30 -24.76
C TRP A 117 -30.13 -11.45 -26.26
N ALA A 118 -29.22 -12.34 -26.68
CA ALA A 118 -28.95 -12.58 -28.09
C ALA A 118 -30.20 -13.01 -28.85
N LYS A 119 -30.98 -13.92 -28.28
CA LYS A 119 -32.24 -14.38 -28.86
C LYS A 119 -33.26 -13.24 -29.00
N THR A 120 -33.41 -12.39 -27.99
CA THR A 120 -34.37 -11.28 -27.98
C THR A 120 -34.04 -10.23 -29.05
N HIS A 121 -32.75 -10.00 -29.31
CA HIS A 121 -32.29 -8.95 -30.23
C HIS A 121 -31.80 -9.46 -31.60
N GLY A 122 -32.00 -10.75 -31.89
CA GLY A 122 -31.57 -11.35 -33.16
C GLY A 122 -30.04 -11.33 -33.38
N LEU A 123 -29.28 -11.45 -32.28
CA LEU A 123 -27.82 -11.51 -32.28
C LEU A 123 -27.33 -12.96 -32.25
N LYS A 124 -26.04 -13.18 -32.56
CA LYS A 124 -25.46 -14.52 -32.55
C LYS A 124 -25.17 -14.99 -31.12
N TRP A 125 -25.42 -16.27 -30.85
CA TRP A 125 -24.94 -16.94 -29.64
C TRP A 125 -24.52 -18.36 -29.99
N GLY A 126 -23.21 -18.58 -30.08
CA GLY A 126 -22.61 -19.87 -30.45
C GLY A 126 -21.83 -20.53 -29.31
N VAL A 127 -21.86 -19.96 -28.09
CA VAL A 127 -21.13 -20.52 -26.96
C VAL A 127 -21.85 -21.78 -26.45
N PRO A 128 -21.14 -22.91 -26.27
CA PRO A 128 -21.72 -24.11 -25.67
C PRO A 128 -22.19 -23.86 -24.23
N PRO A 129 -23.09 -24.70 -23.68
CA PRO A 129 -23.49 -24.60 -22.29
C PRO A 129 -22.30 -24.65 -21.33
N TYR A 130 -22.37 -23.89 -20.23
CA TYR A 130 -21.38 -23.94 -19.16
C TYR A 130 -21.13 -25.38 -18.68
N ARG A 131 -19.85 -25.77 -18.65
CA ARG A 131 -19.32 -27.05 -18.17
C ARG A 131 -18.62 -26.78 -16.84
N PRO A 132 -19.30 -26.97 -15.69
CA PRO A 132 -18.65 -26.83 -14.40
C PRO A 132 -17.49 -27.82 -14.30
N ILE A 133 -16.36 -27.35 -13.78
CA ILE A 133 -15.23 -28.23 -13.45
C ILE A 133 -15.66 -29.03 -12.22
N ILE A 134 -16.11 -30.27 -12.44
CA ILE A 134 -16.38 -31.22 -11.36
C ILE A 134 -15.02 -31.78 -10.95
N LEU A 135 -14.40 -31.18 -9.94
CA LEU A 135 -13.26 -31.79 -9.27
C LEU A 135 -13.79 -33.01 -8.50
N SER A 136 -13.22 -34.19 -8.74
CA SER A 136 -13.61 -35.37 -7.97
C SER A 136 -13.07 -35.24 -6.54
N ASP A 137 -13.78 -35.76 -5.55
CA ASP A 137 -13.34 -35.72 -4.14
C ASP A 137 -11.93 -36.35 -3.95
N LYS A 138 -11.53 -37.28 -4.82
CA LYS A 138 -10.18 -37.85 -4.84
C LYS A 138 -9.08 -36.87 -5.26
N ASP A 139 -9.40 -35.90 -6.13
CA ASP A 139 -8.45 -34.86 -6.56
C ASP A 139 -8.31 -33.74 -5.51
N LEU A 140 -9.31 -33.60 -4.64
CA LEU A 140 -9.29 -32.72 -3.47
C LEU A 140 -8.48 -33.34 -2.32
N GLU A 141 -8.61 -34.65 -2.05
CA GLU A 141 -7.88 -35.35 -0.98
C GLU A 141 -6.35 -35.43 -1.21
N PHE A 142 -5.89 -35.59 -2.46
CA PHE A 142 -4.45 -35.63 -2.77
C PHE A 142 -3.76 -34.26 -2.56
N ASN A 143 -4.49 -33.17 -2.83
CA ASN A 143 -3.98 -31.81 -2.57
C ASN A 143 -4.17 -31.36 -1.12
N GLN A 144 -5.23 -31.80 -0.44
CA GLN A 144 -5.48 -31.44 0.98
C GLN A 144 -4.52 -32.16 1.93
N SER A 145 -4.32 -33.48 1.80
CA SER A 145 -3.46 -34.22 2.76
C SER A 145 -2.00 -33.75 2.76
N THR A 146 -1.45 -33.43 1.59
CA THR A 146 -0.08 -32.92 1.47
C THR A 146 0.03 -31.48 1.97
N THR A 147 -0.96 -30.61 1.68
CA THR A 147 -0.91 -29.20 2.10
C THR A 147 -1.30 -28.99 3.56
N ASP A 148 -2.11 -29.85 4.16
CA ASP A 148 -2.53 -29.68 5.56
C ASP A 148 -1.44 -30.08 6.53
N THR A 149 -0.63 -31.10 6.20
CA THR A 149 0.55 -31.46 7.01
C THR A 149 1.61 -30.35 6.95
N GLU A 150 1.89 -29.81 5.77
CA GLU A 150 2.82 -28.67 5.60
C GLU A 150 2.30 -27.39 6.27
N LYS A 151 0.99 -27.12 6.22
CA LYS A 151 0.38 -25.98 6.92
C LYS A 151 0.47 -26.15 8.43
N ASP A 152 0.22 -27.34 8.96
CA ASP A 152 0.28 -27.60 10.40
C ASP A 152 1.71 -27.43 10.93
N GLU A 153 2.72 -27.90 10.18
CA GLU A 153 4.14 -27.66 10.49
C GLU A 153 4.49 -26.16 10.46
N ILE A 154 4.01 -25.42 9.44
CA ILE A 154 4.22 -23.96 9.35
C ILE A 154 3.50 -23.22 10.47
N ILE A 155 2.29 -23.64 10.85
CA ILE A 155 1.53 -23.04 11.94
C ILE A 155 2.24 -23.27 13.28
N GLU A 156 2.79 -24.46 13.50
CA GLU A 156 3.54 -24.78 14.72
C GLU A 156 4.86 -24.00 14.80
N ASP A 157 5.58 -23.87 13.69
CA ASP A 157 6.78 -23.03 13.59
C ASP A 157 6.44 -21.54 13.85
N LEU A 158 5.40 -21.00 13.21
CA LEU A 158 4.95 -19.62 13.41
C LEU A 158 4.46 -19.34 14.84
N ARG A 159 3.87 -20.33 15.51
CA ARG A 159 3.48 -20.23 16.93
C ARG A 159 4.71 -20.20 17.84
N THR A 160 5.73 -20.99 17.52
CA THR A 160 7.00 -21.02 18.24
C THR A 160 7.71 -19.67 18.12
N GLN A 161 7.88 -19.17 16.89
CA GLN A 161 8.45 -17.85 16.62
C GLN A 161 7.66 -16.72 17.29
N ASN A 162 6.32 -16.75 17.28
CA ASN A 162 5.51 -15.76 17.99
C ASN A 162 5.73 -15.80 19.50
N THR A 163 5.91 -16.98 20.07
CA THR A 163 6.14 -17.14 21.50
C THR A 163 7.52 -16.59 21.89
N GLU A 164 8.55 -16.90 21.09
CA GLU A 164 9.89 -16.35 21.26
C GLU A 164 9.91 -14.81 21.10
N LEU A 165 9.22 -14.29 20.09
CA LEU A 165 9.11 -12.84 19.86
C LEU A 165 8.38 -12.15 21.01
N LYS A 166 7.30 -12.74 21.54
CA LYS A 166 6.59 -12.20 22.71
C LYS A 166 7.47 -12.21 23.96
N VAL A 167 8.24 -13.28 24.18
CA VAL A 167 9.23 -13.32 25.27
C VAL A 167 10.27 -12.22 25.07
N ARG A 168 10.77 -12.04 23.84
CA ARG A 168 11.78 -11.01 23.54
C ARG A 168 11.23 -9.59 23.70
N ILE A 169 10.00 -9.34 23.29
CA ILE A 169 9.31 -8.06 23.51
C ILE A 169 9.13 -7.83 25.00
N ALA A 170 8.66 -8.82 25.76
CA ALA A 170 8.53 -8.71 27.21
C ALA A 170 9.89 -8.47 27.89
N GLU A 171 10.98 -9.10 27.43
CA GLU A 171 12.34 -8.81 27.89
C GLU A 171 12.79 -7.38 27.56
N LEU A 172 12.49 -6.88 26.37
CA LEU A 172 12.85 -5.52 25.93
C LEU A 172 11.99 -4.44 26.60
N GLU A 173 10.73 -4.73 26.90
CA GLU A 173 9.81 -3.85 27.62
C GLU A 173 10.04 -3.89 29.14
N SER A 174 10.53 -5.01 29.67
CA SER A 174 10.95 -5.13 31.07
C SER A 174 12.38 -4.65 31.32
N GLN A 175 13.18 -4.43 30.27
CA GLN A 175 14.34 -3.56 30.40
C GLN A 175 13.83 -2.19 30.85
N PRO A 176 14.35 -1.66 31.97
CA PRO A 176 13.87 -0.39 32.46
C PRO A 176 14.14 0.67 31.38
N GLN A 177 13.07 1.22 30.79
CA GLN A 177 13.05 2.54 30.16
C GLN A 177 13.31 3.62 31.24
N LYS A 178 14.43 3.48 31.95
CA LYS A 178 15.03 4.46 32.86
C LYS A 178 16.31 5.03 32.26
N GLN A 179 16.49 4.94 30.95
CA GLN A 179 17.32 5.97 30.32
C GLN A 179 16.46 7.21 30.27
N ASN A 180 16.68 8.12 31.22
CA ASN A 180 16.16 9.48 31.10
C ASN A 180 16.41 9.92 29.66
N ALA A 181 15.38 10.41 28.98
CA ALA A 181 15.50 10.94 27.62
C ALA A 181 16.61 12.00 27.50
N VAL A 182 17.01 12.58 28.64
CA VAL A 182 18.13 13.49 28.79
C VAL A 182 19.15 12.91 29.76
N ASN A 183 20.39 12.75 29.31
CA ASN A 183 21.54 12.45 30.17
C ASN A 183 22.37 13.73 30.33
N TYR A 184 22.32 14.31 31.53
CA TYR A 184 23.00 15.57 31.85
C TYR A 184 24.51 15.41 32.04
N ASP A 185 24.98 14.21 32.37
CA ASP A 185 26.41 13.92 32.56
C ASP A 185 27.13 13.77 31.21
N ASP A 186 26.45 13.18 30.22
CA ASP A 186 26.98 12.96 28.87
C ASP A 186 26.48 13.99 27.82
N PHE A 187 25.78 15.04 28.25
CA PHE A 187 25.17 16.06 27.38
C PHE A 187 24.38 15.48 26.20
N SER A 188 23.61 14.42 26.45
CA SER A 188 22.92 13.68 25.40
C SER A 188 21.39 13.69 25.54
N ILE A 189 20.71 13.61 24.40
CA ILE A 189 19.25 13.48 24.32
C ILE A 189 18.93 12.23 23.49
N TYR A 190 18.19 11.28 24.07
CA TYR A 190 17.96 9.95 23.51
C TYR A 190 19.25 9.22 23.08
N GLY A 191 20.36 9.46 23.79
CA GLY A 191 21.67 8.90 23.47
C GLY A 191 22.42 9.61 22.32
N HIS A 192 21.87 10.68 21.74
CA HIS A 192 22.54 11.48 20.73
C HIS A 192 23.35 12.62 21.34
N THR A 193 24.59 12.79 20.90
CA THR A 193 25.50 13.87 21.29
C THR A 193 25.86 14.73 20.09
N SER A 194 26.14 16.02 20.33
CA SER A 194 26.74 16.92 19.34
C SER A 194 27.33 18.14 20.04
N GLU A 195 28.27 18.82 19.37
CA GLU A 195 28.89 20.06 19.88
C GLU A 195 27.84 21.14 20.23
N ASN A 196 26.79 21.26 19.42
CA ASN A 196 25.69 22.20 19.70
C ASN A 196 24.86 21.81 20.93
N LEU A 197 24.67 20.51 21.18
CA LEU A 197 24.00 20.03 22.38
C LEU A 197 24.85 20.31 23.62
N GLU A 198 26.15 20.04 23.56
CA GLU A 198 27.09 20.35 24.64
C GLU A 198 27.03 21.84 25.03
N HIS A 199 27.06 22.74 24.05
CA HIS A 199 26.88 24.17 24.31
C HIS A 199 25.52 24.49 24.95
N LEU A 200 24.44 23.87 24.46
CA LEU A 200 23.10 24.07 25.02
C LEU A 200 23.03 23.63 26.49
N PHE A 201 23.56 22.46 26.82
CA PHE A 201 23.59 21.93 28.19
C PHE A 201 24.44 22.80 29.12
N HIS A 202 25.64 23.20 28.69
CA HIS A 202 26.50 24.06 29.49
C HIS A 202 25.86 25.41 29.83
N ILE A 203 25.20 26.04 28.86
CA ILE A 203 24.51 27.31 29.10
C ILE A 203 23.28 27.08 29.98
N ALA A 204 22.48 26.05 29.74
CA ALA A 204 21.33 25.72 30.57
C ALA A 204 21.74 25.50 32.04
N MET A 205 22.84 24.78 32.29
CA MET A 205 23.37 24.53 33.63
C MET A 205 23.90 25.81 34.29
N LYS A 206 24.57 26.70 33.55
CA LYS A 206 24.99 28.00 34.08
C LYS A 206 23.81 28.89 34.44
N ILE A 207 22.75 28.88 33.64
CA ILE A 207 21.52 29.60 33.94
C ILE A 207 20.87 28.99 35.18
N SER A 208 20.64 27.68 35.24
CA SER A 208 19.98 27.04 36.39
C SER A 208 20.72 27.31 37.72
N ASN A 209 22.04 27.38 37.71
CA ASN A 209 22.85 27.61 38.90
C ASN A 209 22.92 29.07 39.36
N LYS A 210 22.59 30.04 38.50
CA LYS A 210 22.80 31.48 38.75
C LYS A 210 21.55 32.33 38.60
N CYS A 211 20.47 31.73 38.10
CA CYS A 211 19.21 32.39 37.84
C CYS A 211 18.22 32.11 38.96
N ASP A 212 17.46 33.13 39.33
CA ASP A 212 16.29 33.02 40.19
C ASP A 212 15.04 32.82 39.29
N PRO A 213 14.39 31.64 39.33
CA PRO A 213 13.25 31.33 38.46
C PRO A 213 12.06 32.30 38.57
N ASP A 214 11.93 32.97 39.71
CA ASP A 214 10.85 33.90 40.03
C ASP A 214 11.19 35.34 39.63
N ASN A 215 12.47 35.66 39.44
CA ASN A 215 12.93 36.95 38.93
C ASN A 215 13.26 36.89 37.44
N LEU A 216 12.37 37.43 36.60
CA LEU A 216 12.55 37.50 35.14
C LEU A 216 13.83 38.21 34.70
N TYR A 217 14.36 39.16 35.48
CA TYR A 217 15.56 39.92 35.15
C TYR A 217 16.85 39.20 35.56
N SER A 218 16.73 38.14 36.36
CA SER A 218 17.85 37.29 36.73
C SER A 218 18.31 36.36 35.60
N TYR A 219 17.54 36.23 34.51
CA TYR A 219 17.95 35.47 33.31
C TYR A 219 18.88 36.29 32.41
N PRO A 220 19.82 35.67 31.66
CA PRO A 220 20.65 36.39 30.71
C PRO A 220 19.84 36.98 29.55
N THR A 221 20.36 38.04 28.93
CA THR A 221 19.84 38.55 27.65
C THR A 221 20.41 37.75 26.48
N GLU A 222 19.74 37.81 25.33
CA GLU A 222 20.24 37.23 24.07
C GLU A 222 21.68 37.70 23.77
N GLN A 223 21.96 38.99 23.96
CA GLN A 223 23.28 39.56 23.73
C GLN A 223 24.33 38.99 24.70
N GLN A 224 23.96 38.75 25.97
CA GLN A 224 24.87 38.13 26.95
C GLN A 224 25.22 36.69 26.58
N ILE A 225 24.23 35.89 26.14
CA ILE A 225 24.48 34.51 25.67
C ILE A 225 25.35 34.53 24.40
N LYS A 226 25.00 35.38 23.44
CA LYS A 226 25.74 35.51 22.18
C LYS A 226 27.20 35.91 22.41
N ASN A 227 27.44 36.92 23.24
CA ASN A 227 28.80 37.35 23.57
C ASN A 227 29.59 36.22 24.27
N TYR A 228 28.96 35.49 25.18
CA TYR A 228 29.61 34.38 25.89
C TYR A 228 30.00 33.24 24.93
N LEU A 229 29.05 32.76 24.12
CA LEU A 229 29.28 31.65 23.18
C LEU A 229 30.25 32.01 22.06
N THR A 230 30.20 33.23 21.53
CA THR A 230 31.16 33.68 20.52
C THR A 230 32.56 33.83 21.12
N LYS A 231 32.69 34.29 22.38
CA LYS A 231 33.99 34.48 23.03
C LYS A 231 34.66 33.16 23.45
N TYR A 232 33.90 32.21 24.00
CA TYR A 232 34.47 31.01 24.62
C TYR A 232 34.27 29.73 23.82
N SER A 233 33.38 29.72 22.83
CA SER A 233 33.04 28.52 22.06
C SER A 233 33.05 28.75 20.55
N ASN A 234 33.43 29.95 20.08
CA ASN A 234 33.48 30.33 18.66
C ASN A 234 32.21 29.98 17.86
N VAL A 235 31.06 30.00 18.53
CA VAL A 235 29.78 29.60 17.95
C VAL A 235 29.25 30.71 17.04
N SER A 236 28.68 30.32 15.89
CA SER A 236 28.05 31.27 14.97
C SER A 236 26.89 32.02 15.62
N GLY A 237 26.67 33.28 15.22
CA GLY A 237 25.58 34.09 15.77
C GLY A 237 24.19 33.46 15.62
N LYS A 238 23.95 32.67 14.56
CA LYS A 238 22.69 31.95 14.34
C LYS A 238 22.48 30.83 15.35
N VAL A 239 23.53 30.05 15.63
CA VAL A 239 23.47 28.96 16.61
C VAL A 239 23.30 29.53 18.02
N ALA A 240 23.99 30.62 18.36
CA ALA A 240 23.81 31.29 19.66
C ALA A 240 22.37 31.79 19.86
N GLN A 241 21.73 32.32 18.80
CA GLN A 241 20.32 32.74 18.83
C GLN A 241 19.37 31.55 18.99
N ALA A 242 19.64 30.43 18.30
CA ALA A 242 18.88 29.20 18.46
C ALA A 242 18.97 28.66 19.89
N ILE A 243 20.17 28.64 20.48
CA ILE A 243 20.39 28.23 21.87
C ILE A 243 19.59 29.13 22.82
N TYR A 244 19.67 30.46 22.68
CA TYR A 244 18.85 31.39 23.48
C TYR A 244 17.36 31.08 23.38
N SER A 245 16.88 30.78 22.17
CA SER A 245 15.47 30.52 21.90
C SER A 245 14.96 29.23 22.55
N ILE A 246 15.82 28.20 22.66
CA ILE A 246 15.48 26.91 23.26
C ILE A 246 15.50 26.99 24.79
N ILE A 247 16.53 27.60 25.39
CA ILE A 247 16.76 27.52 26.83
C ILE A 247 16.05 28.62 27.64
N THR A 248 15.63 29.70 26.99
CA THR A 248 15.04 30.85 27.68
C THR A 248 13.51 30.70 27.72
N PRO A 249 12.86 30.78 28.89
CA PRO A 249 11.41 30.73 28.99
C PRO A 249 10.73 31.88 28.24
N GLU A 250 9.56 31.64 27.63
CA GLU A 250 8.79 32.65 26.89
C GLU A 250 8.52 33.92 27.73
N LYS A 251 8.17 33.77 29.01
CA LYS A 251 7.95 34.89 29.94
C LYS A 251 9.15 35.85 30.07
N VAL A 252 10.36 35.36 29.84
CA VAL A 252 11.61 36.16 29.90
C VAL A 252 11.85 36.86 28.56
N LYS A 253 11.48 36.25 27.43
CA LYS A 253 11.66 36.83 26.09
C LYS A 253 10.86 38.12 25.91
N PHE A 254 9.71 38.22 26.57
CA PHE A 254 8.82 39.39 26.54
C PHE A 254 8.99 40.33 27.74
N ARG A 255 10.06 40.18 28.54
CA ARG A 255 10.27 41.06 29.71
C ARG A 255 10.47 42.52 29.28
N GLY A 256 9.76 43.43 29.92
CA GLY A 256 9.87 44.88 29.69
C GLY A 256 11.17 45.48 30.23
N LYS A 257 11.25 46.81 30.28
CA LYS A 257 12.42 47.50 30.85
C LYS A 257 12.67 47.07 32.30
N LYS A 258 13.94 46.94 32.65
CA LYS A 258 14.40 46.60 34.00
C LYS A 258 13.96 47.67 35.01
N PRO A 259 13.29 47.30 36.12
CA PRO A 259 13.02 48.20 37.23
C PRO A 259 14.31 48.60 37.96
N GLU A 260 14.28 49.77 38.60
CA GLU A 260 15.41 50.27 39.39
C GLU A 260 15.68 49.37 40.61
N GLY A 261 16.95 49.09 40.90
CA GLY A 261 17.35 48.25 42.04
C GLY A 261 17.26 46.73 41.85
N VAL A 262 16.75 46.21 40.73
CA VAL A 262 16.66 44.76 40.50
C VAL A 262 18.02 44.16 40.10
N GLU A 263 18.39 43.01 40.62
CA GLU A 263 19.61 42.31 40.19
C GLU A 263 19.42 41.64 38.82
N THR A 264 20.47 41.68 38.00
CA THR A 264 20.49 41.08 36.65
C THR A 264 21.45 39.90 36.61
N PHE A 265 21.29 39.02 35.63
CA PHE A 265 22.22 37.90 35.44
C PHE A 265 23.68 38.34 35.38
N ARG A 266 24.51 37.77 36.27
CA ARG A 266 25.96 37.95 36.35
C ARG A 266 26.74 36.63 36.20
N GLY A 267 26.09 35.56 35.72
CA GLY A 267 26.66 34.22 35.66
C GLY A 267 27.64 33.94 34.50
N PHE A 268 27.86 34.91 33.59
CA PHE A 268 28.77 34.78 32.44
C PHE A 268 30.03 35.65 32.55
N ILE A 269 30.33 36.18 33.75
CA ILE A 269 31.58 36.90 34.03
C ILE A 269 32.76 35.93 33.93
#